data_AF-A0A7Y4QXF7-F1
#
_entry.id   AF-A0A7Y4QXF7-F1
#
_cell.length_a   1.000
_cell.length_b   1.000
_cell.length_c   1.000
_cell.angle_alpha   90.00
_cell.angle_beta   90.00
_cell.angle_gamma   90.00
#
_symmetry.space_group_name_H-M   'P 1'
#
loop_
_entity.id
_entity.type
_entity.pdbx_description
1 polymer ?
#
loop_
_entity_poly.entity_id
_entity_poly.type
_entity_poly.pdbx_seq_one_letter_code
_entity_poly.pdbx_strand_id
1 'polypeptide(L)'
;MTSHEELLQQQLEEGKTLSANADSHAYQKVFDALKQEPEYELPLHFEDHILQKIEANEKHAERRETYWLVAGVVSLVIAAIIGAVLVGFKPSFGAFAFLSRYTGLFIFAVAFIFLLQWLDRKIVHRTTY
;
A
#
# COMPACT_ATOMS: atom_id res chain seq x y z
N MET A 1 3.10 1.88 -37.27
CA MET A 1 2.01 0.88 -37.41
C MET A 1 0.69 1.39 -36.80
N THR A 2 0.72 2.22 -35.76
CA THR A 2 -0.47 2.82 -35.11
C THR A 2 -1.35 3.70 -36.00
N SER A 3 -0.76 4.43 -36.96
CA SER A 3 -1.50 5.41 -37.77
C SER A 3 -2.52 4.81 -38.76
N HIS A 4 -2.34 3.56 -39.19
CA HIS A 4 -3.27 2.92 -40.13
C HIS A 4 -4.53 2.40 -39.42
N GLU A 5 -4.35 1.87 -38.22
CA GLU A 5 -5.41 1.37 -37.35
C GLU A 5 -6.32 2.51 -36.86
N GLU A 6 -5.71 3.65 -36.47
CA GLU A 6 -6.44 4.87 -36.08
C GLU A 6 -7.32 5.39 -37.23
N LEU A 7 -6.81 5.37 -38.47
CA LEU A 7 -7.58 5.78 -39.65
C LEU A 7 -8.75 4.85 -39.94
N LEU A 8 -8.59 3.53 -39.76
CA LEU A 8 -9.67 2.55 -39.93
C LEU A 8 -10.76 2.74 -38.87
N GLN A 9 -10.36 2.99 -37.62
CA GLN A 9 -11.29 3.29 -36.54
C GLN A 9 -12.08 4.58 -36.79
N GLN A 10 -11.39 5.66 -37.18
CA GLN A 10 -12.05 6.93 -37.49
C GLN A 10 -13.05 6.80 -38.65
N GLN A 11 -12.71 6.02 -39.68
CA GLN A 11 -13.62 5.77 -40.81
C GLN A 11 -14.87 4.96 -40.41
N LEU A 12 -14.74 4.02 -39.48
CA LEU A 12 -15.86 3.27 -38.90
C LEU A 12 -16.78 4.14 -38.05
N GLU A 13 -16.20 4.98 -37.19
CA GLU A 13 -16.94 5.91 -36.33
C GLU A 13 -17.70 6.97 -37.14
N GLU A 14 -17.13 7.44 -38.26
CA GLU A 14 -17.76 8.37 -39.20
C GLU A 14 -18.80 7.70 -40.14
N GLY A 15 -18.99 6.38 -40.05
CA GLY A 15 -19.97 5.63 -40.85
C GLY A 15 -19.59 5.49 -42.33
N LYS A 16 -18.31 5.62 -42.69
CA LYS A 16 -17.82 5.46 -44.07
C LYS A 16 -17.62 3.97 -44.39
N THR A 17 -17.91 3.58 -45.64
CA THR A 17 -17.69 2.19 -46.08
C THR A 17 -16.20 1.91 -46.21
N LEU A 18 -15.70 0.97 -45.42
CA LEU A 18 -14.30 0.53 -45.44
C LEU A 18 -13.97 -0.23 -46.73
N SER A 19 -12.69 -0.17 -47.13
CA SER A 19 -12.13 -0.95 -48.25
C SER A 19 -12.33 -2.46 -48.05
N ALA A 20 -12.52 -3.23 -49.12
CA ALA A 20 -12.75 -4.68 -49.07
C ALA A 20 -11.47 -5.50 -48.80
N ASN A 21 -10.84 -5.25 -47.65
CA ASN A 21 -9.65 -5.96 -47.18
C ASN A 21 -10.01 -6.88 -45.99
N ALA A 22 -9.16 -7.87 -45.69
CA ALA A 22 -9.41 -8.79 -44.58
C ALA A 22 -9.40 -8.06 -43.21
N ASP A 23 -8.52 -7.08 -43.06
CA ASP A 23 -8.35 -6.33 -41.81
C ASP A 23 -9.53 -5.42 -41.50
N SER A 24 -10.11 -4.77 -42.52
CA SER A 24 -11.31 -3.95 -42.35
C SER A 24 -12.53 -4.78 -41.97
N HIS A 25 -12.67 -6.00 -42.50
CA HIS A 25 -13.71 -6.92 -42.07
C HIS A 25 -13.55 -7.37 -40.62
N ALA A 26 -12.32 -7.58 -40.16
CA ALA A 26 -12.04 -7.91 -38.76
C ALA A 26 -12.40 -6.73 -37.84
N TYR A 27 -11.99 -5.51 -38.19
CA TYR A 27 -12.33 -4.29 -37.47
C TYR A 27 -13.85 -4.03 -37.42
N GLN A 28 -14.55 -4.24 -38.53
CA GLN A 28 -15.99 -4.06 -38.59
C GLN A 28 -16.73 -5.06 -37.69
N LYS A 29 -16.30 -6.33 -37.65
CA LYS A 29 -16.88 -7.31 -36.72
C LYS A 29 -16.70 -6.93 -35.25
N VAL A 30 -15.52 -6.42 -34.88
CA VAL A 30 -15.27 -5.96 -33.51
C VAL A 30 -16.14 -4.74 -33.19
N PHE A 31 -16.22 -3.78 -34.11
CA PHE A 31 -17.03 -2.58 -33.95
C PHE A 31 -18.53 -2.91 -33.81
N ASP A 32 -19.04 -3.82 -34.64
CA ASP A 32 -20.43 -4.28 -34.57
C ASP A 32 -20.73 -5.03 -33.27
N ALA A 33 -19.78 -5.81 -32.75
CA ALA A 33 -19.90 -6.48 -31.45
C ALA A 33 -19.90 -5.48 -30.28
N LEU A 34 -19.07 -4.42 -30.36
CA LEU A 34 -19.00 -3.36 -29.35
C LEU A 34 -20.21 -2.42 -29.37
N LYS A 35 -20.91 -2.32 -30.51
CA LYS A 35 -22.13 -1.51 -30.65
C LYS A 35 -23.35 -2.15 -30.00
N GLN A 36 -23.30 -3.45 -29.70
CA GLN A 36 -24.35 -4.11 -28.94
C GLN A 36 -24.25 -3.66 -27.48
N GLU A 37 -25.35 -3.11 -26.95
CA GLU A 37 -25.44 -2.86 -25.52
C GLU A 37 -25.24 -4.20 -24.79
N PRO A 38 -24.32 -4.29 -23.82
CA PRO A 38 -24.10 -5.51 -23.09
C PRO A 38 -25.40 -5.88 -22.35
N GLU A 39 -25.87 -7.10 -22.54
CA GLU A 39 -27.07 -7.65 -21.89
C GLU A 39 -26.91 -7.80 -20.36
N TYR A 40 -25.81 -7.32 -19.81
CA TYR A 40 -25.45 -7.43 -18.40
C TYR A 40 -25.77 -6.12 -17.69
N GLU A 41 -26.80 -6.14 -16.87
CA GLU A 41 -27.04 -5.07 -15.90
C GLU A 41 -25.91 -5.10 -14.85
N LEU A 42 -25.25 -3.96 -14.67
CA LEU A 42 -24.28 -3.79 -13.60
C LEU A 42 -24.97 -4.09 -12.26
N PRO A 43 -24.38 -4.93 -11.38
CA PRO A 43 -24.95 -5.17 -10.06
C PRO A 43 -25.20 -3.85 -9.35
N LEU A 44 -26.34 -3.74 -8.66
CA LEU A 44 -26.81 -2.52 -7.97
C LEU A 44 -25.76 -1.88 -7.03
N HIS A 45 -24.76 -2.66 -6.60
CA HIS A 45 -23.69 -2.27 -5.68
C HIS A 45 -22.28 -2.46 -6.28
N PHE A 46 -22.15 -2.42 -7.60
CA PHE A 46 -20.85 -2.56 -8.26
C PHE A 46 -19.88 -1.45 -7.83
N GLU A 47 -20.36 -0.19 -7.78
CA GLU A 47 -19.57 0.95 -7.33
C GLU A 47 -19.09 0.78 -5.88
N ASP A 48 -19.99 0.33 -4.99
CA ASP A 48 -19.66 0.05 -3.59
C ASP A 48 -18.57 -1.03 -3.48
N HIS A 49 -18.66 -2.09 -4.28
CA HIS A 49 -17.64 -3.16 -4.30
C HIS A 49 -16.27 -2.66 -4.75
N ILE A 50 -16.22 -1.76 -5.74
CA ILE A 50 -14.98 -1.17 -6.22
C ILE A 50 -14.38 -0.26 -5.15
N LEU A 51 -15.19 0.63 -4.57
CA LEU A 51 -14.76 1.54 -3.49
C LEU A 51 -14.23 0.77 -2.30
N GLN A 52 -14.94 -0.26 -1.86
CA GLN A 52 -14.55 -1.08 -0.72
C GLN A 52 -13.22 -1.83 -0.97
N LYS A 53 -12.97 -2.25 -2.21
CA LYS A 53 -11.72 -2.92 -2.60
C LYS A 53 -10.53 -1.96 -2.68
N ILE A 54 -10.75 -0.73 -3.10
CA ILE A 54 -9.73 0.33 -3.12
C ILE A 54 -9.35 0.70 -1.67
N GLU A 55 -10.35 0.95 -0.82
CA GLU A 55 -10.13 1.35 0.57
C GLU A 55 -9.47 0.22 1.40
N ALA A 56 -9.83 -1.04 1.15
CA ALA A 56 -9.19 -2.19 1.78
C ALA A 56 -7.70 -2.27 1.41
N ASN A 57 -7.35 -2.03 0.14
CA ASN A 57 -5.96 -2.06 -0.31
C ASN A 57 -5.12 -0.93 0.31
N GLU A 58 -5.65 0.28 0.46
CA GLU A 58 -4.97 1.38 1.15
C GLU A 58 -4.70 1.04 2.63
N LYS A 59 -5.71 0.54 3.34
CA LYS A 59 -5.57 0.16 4.77
C LYS A 59 -4.56 -0.97 4.98
N HIS A 60 -4.44 -1.89 4.04
CA HIS A 60 -3.44 -2.97 4.12
C HIS A 60 -2.01 -2.47 3.84
N ALA A 61 -1.83 -1.51 2.94
CA ALA A 61 -0.53 -0.90 2.67
C ALA A 61 -0.02 -0.12 3.90
N GLU A 62 -0.88 0.71 4.50
CA GLU A 62 -0.53 1.54 5.66
C GLU A 62 -0.09 0.71 6.88
N ARG A 63 -0.80 -0.38 7.16
CA ARG A 63 -0.43 -1.31 8.24
C ARG A 63 0.91 -1.98 7.97
N ARG A 64 1.15 -2.44 6.74
CA ARG A 64 2.41 -3.12 6.39
C ARG A 64 3.62 -2.18 6.52
N GLU A 65 3.48 -0.94 6.08
CA GLU A 65 4.53 0.08 6.19
C GLU A 65 4.82 0.43 7.65
N THR A 66 3.78 0.56 8.47
CA THR A 66 3.92 0.82 9.91
C THR A 66 4.68 -0.33 10.60
N TYR A 67 4.30 -1.57 10.34
CA TYR A 67 5.01 -2.74 10.90
C TYR A 67 6.46 -2.81 10.42
N TRP A 68 6.72 -2.49 9.15
CA TRP A 68 8.07 -2.47 8.60
C TRP A 68 8.95 -1.39 9.25
N LEU A 69 8.39 -0.20 9.49
CA LEU A 69 9.08 0.88 10.17
C LEU A 69 9.42 0.51 11.61
N VAL A 70 8.45 -0.04 12.35
CA VAL A 70 8.66 -0.49 13.74
C VAL A 70 9.73 -1.59 13.79
N ALA A 71 9.65 -2.58 12.90
CA ALA A 71 10.64 -3.65 12.81
C ALA A 71 12.05 -3.11 12.49
N GLY A 72 12.15 -2.14 11.58
CA GLY A 72 13.41 -1.48 11.23
C GLY A 72 14.02 -0.73 12.42
N VAL A 73 13.22 0.05 13.16
CA VAL A 73 13.67 0.78 14.36
C VAL A 73 14.16 -0.19 15.43
N VAL A 74 13.41 -1.25 15.71
CA VAL A 74 13.81 -2.27 16.70
C VAL A 74 15.11 -2.96 16.28
N SER A 75 15.23 -3.33 15.00
CA SER A 75 16.44 -3.96 14.47
C SER A 75 17.66 -3.04 14.58
N LEU A 76 17.50 -1.73 14.33
CA LEU A 76 18.58 -0.75 14.46
C LEU A 76 19.09 -0.68 15.92
N VAL A 77 18.18 -0.65 16.89
CA VAL A 77 18.53 -0.62 18.32
C VAL A 77 19.28 -1.89 18.72
N ILE A 78 18.81 -3.07 18.27
CA ILE A 78 19.48 -4.34 18.53
C ILE A 78 20.87 -4.36 17.91
N ALA A 79 21.02 -3.95 16.65
CA ALA A 79 22.30 -3.89 15.96
C ALA A 79 23.28 -2.95 16.67
N ALA A 80 22.83 -1.79 17.16
CA ALA A 80 23.64 -0.85 17.92
C ALA A 80 24.14 -1.46 19.24
N ILE A 81 23.28 -2.19 19.97
CA ILE A 81 23.65 -2.88 21.21
C ILE A 81 24.69 -3.97 20.93
N ILE A 82 24.46 -4.81 19.92
CA ILE A 82 25.38 -5.87 19.53
C ILE A 82 26.74 -5.28 19.09
N GLY A 83 26.72 -4.21 18.29
CA GLY A 83 27.92 -3.51 17.86
C GLY A 83 28.73 -2.95 19.03
N ALA A 84 28.06 -2.33 20.00
CA ALA A 84 28.71 -1.84 21.22
C ALA A 84 29.38 -2.98 22.03
N VAL A 85 28.73 -4.13 22.14
CA VAL A 85 29.27 -5.31 22.82
C VAL A 85 30.48 -5.89 22.07
N LEU A 86 30.38 -6.05 20.74
CA LEU A 86 31.43 -6.65 19.90
C LEU A 86 32.70 -5.79 19.80
N VAL A 87 32.55 -4.47 19.77
CA VAL A 87 33.69 -3.53 19.80
C VAL A 87 34.44 -3.59 21.14
N GLY A 88 33.93 -4.37 22.10
CA GLY A 88 34.50 -4.42 23.44
C GLY A 88 34.41 -3.05 24.10
N PHE A 89 33.42 -2.24 23.70
CA PHE A 89 33.07 -1.02 24.38
C PHE A 89 32.74 -1.47 25.80
N LYS A 90 33.71 -1.31 26.70
CA LYS A 90 33.51 -1.43 28.12
C LYS A 90 32.93 -0.09 28.50
N PRO A 91 31.59 0.08 28.56
CA PRO A 91 31.05 1.24 29.22
C PRO A 91 31.68 1.21 30.61
N SER A 92 32.57 2.17 30.87
CA SER A 92 33.12 2.29 32.21
C SER A 92 31.90 2.35 33.12
N PHE A 93 31.84 1.51 34.15
CA PHE A 93 30.72 1.54 35.09
C PHE A 93 30.57 2.94 35.76
N GLY A 94 31.52 3.87 35.54
CA GLY A 94 31.38 5.30 35.78
C GLY A 94 30.38 6.06 34.87
N ALA A 95 30.19 5.65 33.61
CA ALA A 95 29.13 6.18 32.74
C ALA A 95 27.73 5.65 33.15
N PHE A 96 27.66 4.42 33.64
CA PHE A 96 26.44 3.88 34.27
C PHE A 96 26.22 4.38 35.70
N ALA A 97 27.24 4.88 36.40
CA ALA A 97 27.05 5.59 37.66
C ALA A 97 26.27 6.91 37.46
N PHE A 98 26.45 7.58 36.31
CA PHE A 98 25.57 8.67 35.89
C PHE A 98 24.15 8.19 35.58
N LEU A 99 24.01 7.03 34.94
CA LEU A 99 22.70 6.42 34.68
C LEU A 99 22.00 5.95 35.95
N SER A 100 22.74 5.58 37.01
CA SER A 100 22.16 5.22 38.31
C SER A 100 21.35 6.40 38.92
N ARG A 101 21.76 7.63 38.63
CA ARG A 101 21.05 8.87 39.00
C ARG A 101 19.80 9.12 38.16
N TYR A 102 19.75 8.56 36.96
CA TYR A 102 18.64 8.63 36.00
C TYR A 102 17.98 7.27 35.75
N THR A 103 18.12 6.33 36.70
CA THR A 103 17.48 5.00 36.61
C THR A 103 15.97 5.16 36.43
N GLY A 104 15.40 6.19 37.07
CA GLY A 104 14.02 6.60 36.88
C GLY A 104 13.70 7.01 35.44
N LEU A 105 14.61 7.65 34.71
CA LEU A 105 14.41 8.02 33.30
C LEU A 105 14.46 6.81 32.38
N PHE A 106 15.31 5.82 32.69
CA PHE A 106 15.40 4.59 31.91
C PHE A 106 14.17 3.70 32.15
N ILE A 107 13.77 3.53 33.42
CA ILE A 107 12.51 2.86 33.77
C ILE A 107 11.33 3.62 33.19
N PHE A 108 11.35 4.96 33.21
CA PHE A 108 10.33 5.79 32.58
C PHE A 108 10.29 5.60 31.06
N ALA A 109 11.43 5.53 30.37
CA ALA A 109 11.47 5.27 28.93
C ALA A 109 10.89 3.89 28.60
N VAL A 110 11.26 2.84 29.34
CA VAL A 110 10.72 1.50 29.17
C VAL A 110 9.22 1.47 29.47
N ALA A 111 8.79 2.09 30.57
CA ALA A 111 7.38 2.20 30.95
C ALA A 111 6.59 3.04 29.94
N PHE A 112 7.17 4.08 29.38
CA PHE A 112 6.55 4.97 28.39
C PHE A 112 6.38 4.27 27.05
N ILE A 113 7.36 3.47 26.62
CA ILE A 113 7.22 2.59 25.45
C ILE A 113 6.08 1.58 25.68
N PHE A 114 6.04 0.96 26.87
CA PHE A 114 4.95 0.05 27.23
C PHE A 114 3.59 0.76 27.29
N LEU A 115 3.56 1.99 27.78
CA LEU A 115 2.36 2.81 27.87
C LEU A 115 1.87 3.21 26.47
N LEU A 116 2.76 3.59 25.55
CA LEU A 116 2.43 3.87 24.16
C LEU A 116 1.88 2.62 23.45
N GLN A 117 2.52 1.46 23.64
CA GLN A 117 1.99 0.19 23.12
C GLN A 117 0.62 -0.14 23.69
N TRP A 118 0.38 0.14 24.98
CA TRP A 118 -0.92 -0.08 25.60
C TRP A 118 -1.97 0.92 25.09
N LEU A 119 -1.60 2.18 24.92
CA LEU A 119 -2.48 3.23 24.42
C LEU A 119 -2.88 2.97 22.97
N ASP A 120 -1.93 2.58 22.13
CA ASP A 120 -2.17 2.19 20.75
C ASP A 120 -3.14 1.00 20.69
N ARG A 121 -2.89 -0.04 21.50
CA ARG A 121 -3.78 -1.19 21.61
C ARG A 121 -5.19 -0.81 22.11
N LYS A 122 -5.32 0.14 23.03
CA LYS A 122 -6.60 0.58 23.61
C LYS A 122 -7.38 1.55 22.73
N ILE A 123 -6.70 2.43 21.97
CA ILE A 123 -7.33 3.43 21.11
C ILE A 123 -7.70 2.81 19.76
N VAL A 124 -6.87 1.92 19.20
CA VAL A 124 -7.16 1.21 17.94
C VAL A 124 -8.42 0.33 18.06
N HIS A 125 -8.76 -0.18 19.25
CA HIS A 125 -10.00 -0.93 19.46
C HIS A 125 -11.27 -0.06 19.61
N ARG A 126 -11.14 1.28 19.68
CA ARG A 126 -12.28 2.18 19.90
C ARG A 126 -12.77 2.89 18.63
N THR A 127 -11.97 2.89 17.57
CA THR A 127 -12.29 3.59 16.30
C THR A 127 -12.85 2.66 15.22
N THR A 128 -13.23 1.43 15.58
CA THR A 128 -13.82 0.45 14.64
C THR A 128 -15.14 -0.13 15.15
N TYR A 129 -15.95 0.69 15.81
CA TYR A 129 -17.37 0.44 16.04
C TYR A 129 -18.19 1.64 15.61
#